data_AF-A0A372RDR4-F1
#
_entry.id   AF-A0A372RDR4-F1
#
_cell.length_a   1.000
_cell.length_b   1.000
_cell.length_c   1.000
_cell.angle_alpha   90.00
_cell.angle_beta   90.00
_cell.angle_gamma   90.00
#
_symmetry.space_group_name_H-M   'P 1'
#
loop_
_entity.id
_entity.type
_entity.pdbx_description
1 polymer ?
#
loop_
_entity_poly.entity_id
_entity_poly.type
_entity_poly.pdbx_seq_one_letter_code
_entity_poly.pdbx_strand_id
1 'polypeptide(L)'
;AFEIINALYFIHLEKAIHRDLHSGNILYSQFNDSWRISDLGFCGPADKSSKSIYGNLPYIAPEVINGKGYTFASDIYSISILMWEISSGYSPF
;
A
#
# COMPACT_ATOMS: atom_id res chain seq x y z
N ALA A 1 1.64 -9.48 9.23
CA ALA A 1 0.46 -9.47 8.33
C ALA A 1 -0.74 -8.75 8.97
N PHE A 2 -1.29 -9.26 10.08
CA PHE A 2 -2.49 -8.69 10.73
C PHE A 2 -2.40 -7.18 11.00
N GLU A 3 -1.30 -6.72 11.63
CA GLU A 3 -1.15 -5.30 11.99
C GLU A 3 -1.15 -4.36 10.78
N ILE A 4 -0.53 -4.78 9.68
CA ILE A 4 -0.48 -4.00 8.43
C ILE A 4 -1.85 -3.93 7.78
N ILE A 5 -2.58 -5.05 7.74
CA ILE A 5 -3.95 -5.07 7.22
C ILE A 5 -4.87 -4.20 8.07
N ASN A 6 -4.74 -4.26 9.39
CA ASN A 6 -5.52 -3.43 10.31
C ASN A 6 -5.19 -1.94 10.16
N ALA A 7 -3.90 -1.58 10.00
CA ALA A 7 -3.49 -0.20 9.73
C ALA A 7 -4.07 0.32 8.41
N LEU A 8 -4.00 -0.49 7.33
CA LEU A 8 -4.57 -0.12 6.03
C LEU A 8 -6.10 0.04 6.10
N TYR A 9 -6.78 -0.82 6.87
CA TYR A 9 -8.21 -0.70 7.11
C TYR A 9 -8.60 0.66 7.70
N PHE A 10 -7.83 1.19 8.66
CA PHE A 10 -8.08 2.54 9.18
C PHE A 10 -7.85 3.65 8.16
N ILE A 11 -6.85 3.51 7.27
CA ILE A 11 -6.66 4.45 6.15
C ILE A 11 -7.89 4.46 5.23
N HIS A 12 -8.40 3.27 4.90
CA HIS A 12 -9.57 3.13 4.04
C HIS A 12 -10.86 3.63 4.71
N LEU A 13 -11.00 3.46 6.03
CA LEU A 13 -12.12 4.04 6.81
C LEU A 13 -12.17 5.57 6.71
N GLU A 14 -11.01 6.23 6.66
CA GLU A 14 -10.89 7.68 6.44
C GLU A 14 -11.11 8.07 4.96
N LYS A 15 -11.60 7.14 4.12
CA LYS A 15 -11.84 7.31 2.69
C LYS A 15 -10.58 7.72 1.90
N ALA A 16 -9.42 7.30 2.38
CA ALA A 16 -8.13 7.56 1.75
C ALA A 16 -7.51 6.28 1.17
N ILE A 17 -6.68 6.46 0.15
CA ILE A 17 -5.90 5.39 -0.48
C ILE A 17 -4.42 5.72 -0.23
N HIS A 18 -3.61 4.75 0.20
CA HIS A 18 -2.19 4.93 0.49
C HIS A 18 -1.36 5.19 -0.78
N ARG A 19 -1.62 4.41 -1.83
CA ARG A 19 -1.01 4.51 -3.18
C ARG A 19 0.47 4.14 -3.31
N ASP A 20 1.19 4.00 -2.21
CA ASP A 20 2.61 3.63 -2.20
C ASP A 20 2.97 2.60 -1.11
N LEU A 21 2.18 1.53 -1.03
CA LEU A 21 2.42 0.49 -0.03
C LEU A 21 3.44 -0.54 -0.56
N HIS A 22 4.57 -0.68 0.11
CA HIS A 22 5.62 -1.66 -0.18
C HIS A 22 6.46 -1.95 1.07
N SER A 23 7.35 -2.94 1.02
CA SER A 23 8.17 -3.33 2.20
C SER A 23 8.97 -2.19 2.81
N GLY A 24 9.57 -1.34 1.98
CA GLY A 24 10.25 -0.11 2.43
C GLY A 24 9.40 0.89 3.23
N ASN A 25 8.06 0.83 3.14
CA ASN A 25 7.13 1.67 3.90
C ASN A 25 6.46 0.92 5.07
N ILE A 26 7.02 -0.24 5.45
CA ILE A 26 6.60 -1.01 6.62
C ILE A 26 7.68 -0.89 7.70
N LEU A 27 7.36 -0.20 8.79
CA LEU A 27 8.30 0.07 9.87
C LEU A 27 7.96 -0.76 11.11
N TYR A 28 8.99 -1.24 11.80
CA TYR A 28 8.84 -1.87 13.10
C TYR A 28 9.10 -0.84 14.22
N SER A 29 8.13 -0.69 15.11
CA SER A 29 8.24 0.16 16.30
C SER A 29 8.72 -0.68 17.48
N GLN A 30 10.00 -0.55 17.86
CA GLN A 30 10.55 -1.23 19.04
C GLN A 30 9.84 -0.81 20.34
N PHE A 31 9.40 0.45 20.43
CA PHE A 31 8.71 0.97 21.62
C PHE A 31 7.32 0.34 21.81
N ASN A 32 6.60 0.09 20.72
CA ASN A 32 5.23 -0.46 20.76
C ASN A 32 5.17 -1.94 20.40
N ASP A 33 6.32 -2.59 20.17
CA ASP A 33 6.45 -3.96 19.65
C ASP A 33 5.44 -4.28 18.54
N SER A 34 5.34 -3.41 17.53
CA SER A 34 4.32 -3.50 16.48
C SER A 34 4.80 -2.96 15.13
N TRP A 35 4.26 -3.51 14.06
CA TRP A 35 4.48 -3.07 12.69
C TRP A 35 3.51 -1.93 12.30
N ARG A 36 4.01 -0.94 11.55
CA ARG A 36 3.29 0.28 11.16
C ARG A 36 3.47 0.56 9.67
N ILE A 37 2.45 1.14 9.06
CA ILE A 37 2.55 1.75 7.72
C ILE A 37 3.11 3.16 7.88
N SER A 38 4.07 3.53 7.04
CA SER A 38 4.67 4.87 6.97
C SER A 38 4.49 5.51 5.59
N ASP A 39 4.94 6.75 5.46
CA ASP A 39 4.95 7.54 4.22
C ASP A 39 3.57 7.75 3.57
N LEU A 40 2.87 8.79 4.06
CA LEU A 40 1.58 9.21 3.54
C LEU A 40 1.70 10.29 2.45
N GLY A 41 2.87 10.47 1.84
CA GLY A 41 3.11 11.53 0.86
C GLY A 41 2.20 11.46 -0.38
N PHE A 42 1.78 10.26 -0.77
CA PHE A 42 0.82 10.02 -1.85
C PHE A 42 -0.60 9.71 -1.36
N CYS A 43 -0.78 9.60 -0.04
CA CYS A 43 -2.05 9.25 0.55
C CYS A 43 -3.08 10.35 0.27
N GLY A 44 -4.27 9.96 -0.16
CA GLY A 44 -5.31 10.94 -0.45
C GLY A 44 -6.68 10.38 -0.75
N PRO A 45 -7.67 11.27 -0.94
CA PRO A 45 -9.07 10.89 -1.08
C PRO A 45 -9.31 9.92 -2.25
N ALA A 46 -10.15 8.91 -2.03
CA ALA A 46 -10.49 7.91 -3.04
C ALA A 46 -11.37 8.46 -4.18
N ASP A 47 -12.13 9.53 -3.92
CA ASP A 47 -12.98 10.20 -4.91
C ASP A 47 -12.18 11.10 -5.87
N LYS A 48 -10.98 11.51 -5.48
CA LYS A 48 -10.04 12.29 -6.30
C LYS A 48 -8.99 11.37 -6.92
N SER A 49 -9.42 10.62 -7.92
CA SER A 49 -8.52 9.81 -8.75
C SER A 49 -7.58 10.70 -9.56
N SER A 50 -6.27 10.54 -9.35
CA SER A 50 -5.25 11.07 -10.26
C SER A 50 -4.94 10.05 -11.36
N LYS A 51 -4.70 10.52 -12.58
CA LYS A 51 -4.15 9.68 -13.67
C LYS A 51 -2.63 9.53 -13.58
N SER A 52 -1.98 10.34 -12.75
CA SER A 52 -0.55 10.21 -12.51
C SER A 52 -0.29 8.92 -11.73
N ILE A 53 0.72 8.18 -12.18
CA ILE A 53 1.16 6.94 -11.56
C ILE A 53 2.28 7.29 -10.56
N TYR A 54 2.15 6.81 -9.33
CA TYR A 54 3.08 7.03 -8.22
C TYR A 54 3.42 5.71 -7.52
N GLY A 55 4.44 5.76 -6.67
CA GLY A 55 4.82 4.64 -5.82
C GLY A 55 5.67 3.55 -6.49
N ASN A 56 5.91 2.48 -5.75
CA ASN A 56 6.90 1.45 -6.10
C ASN A 56 6.37 0.44 -7.13
N LEU A 57 6.98 0.41 -8.32
CA LEU A 57 6.47 -0.26 -9.53
C LEU A 57 5.98 -1.71 -9.33
N PRO A 58 6.68 -2.63 -8.63
CA PRO A 58 6.22 -4.00 -8.45
C PRO A 58 4.92 -4.11 -7.65
N TYR A 59 4.59 -3.09 -6.84
CA TYR A 59 3.42 -3.04 -5.97
C TYR A 59 2.24 -2.29 -6.58
N ILE A 60 2.42 -1.70 -7.77
CA ILE A 60 1.36 -0.92 -8.44
C ILE A 60 0.38 -1.88 -9.11
N ALA A 61 -0.91 -1.69 -8.80
CA ALA A 61 -1.98 -2.50 -9.35
C ALA A 61 -2.13 -2.33 -10.89
N PRO A 62 -2.51 -3.39 -11.62
CA PRO A 62 -2.58 -3.36 -13.08
C PRO A 62 -3.58 -2.34 -13.63
N GLU A 63 -4.67 -2.06 -12.92
CA GLU A 63 -5.62 -1.02 -13.30
C GLU A 63 -5.00 0.39 -13.25
N VAL A 64 -4.08 0.63 -12.32
CA VAL A 64 -3.36 1.90 -12.19
C VAL A 64 -2.36 2.05 -13.33
N ILE A 65 -1.61 0.99 -13.65
CA ILE A 65 -0.70 0.95 -14.81
C ILE A 65 -1.46 1.24 -16.11
N ASN A 66 -2.70 0.73 -16.21
CA ASN A 66 -3.60 0.99 -17.34
C ASN A 66 -4.32 2.35 -17.28
N GLY A 67 -3.92 3.26 -16.39
CA GLY A 67 -4.43 4.62 -16.31
C GLY A 67 -5.86 4.75 -15.79
N LYS A 68 -6.42 3.71 -15.14
CA LYS A 68 -7.76 3.75 -14.54
C LYS A 68 -7.79 4.47 -13.18
N GLY A 69 -6.63 4.88 -12.68
CA GLY A 69 -6.49 5.58 -11.41
C GLY A 69 -6.46 4.64 -10.21
N TYR A 70 -6.09 5.19 -9.05
CA TYR A 70 -6.02 4.45 -7.79
C TYR A 70 -7.41 4.21 -7.19
N THR A 71 -7.57 3.04 -6.59
CA THR A 71 -8.79 2.63 -5.86
C THR A 71 -8.40 1.99 -4.52
N PHE A 72 -9.36 1.75 -3.61
CA PHE A 72 -9.07 0.93 -2.43
C PHE A 72 -8.51 -0.46 -2.80
N ALA A 73 -9.00 -1.06 -3.89
CA ALA A 73 -8.52 -2.35 -4.39
C ALA A 73 -7.04 -2.29 -4.83
N SER A 74 -6.54 -1.13 -5.24
CA SER A 74 -5.14 -0.98 -5.62
C SER A 74 -4.19 -1.12 -4.42
N ASP A 75 -4.56 -0.62 -3.22
CA ASP A 75 -3.77 -0.89 -2.00
C ASP A 75 -3.84 -2.38 -1.59
N ILE A 76 -4.98 -3.05 -1.85
CA ILE A 76 -5.13 -4.49 -1.57
C ILE A 76 -4.23 -5.33 -2.50
N TYR A 77 -4.07 -4.91 -3.75
CA TYR A 77 -3.07 -5.50 -4.64
C TYR A 77 -1.66 -5.33 -4.07
N SER A 78 -1.30 -4.13 -3.61
CA SER A 78 0.02 -3.89 -3.00
C SER A 78 0.26 -4.75 -1.75
N ILE A 79 -0.76 -4.96 -0.90
CA ILE A 79 -0.70 -5.93 0.21
C ILE A 79 -0.40 -7.34 -0.30
N SER A 80 -1.01 -7.74 -1.40
CA SER A 80 -0.81 -9.09 -1.98
C SER A 80 0.64 -9.29 -2.43
N ILE A 81 1.24 -8.26 -3.05
CA ILE A 81 2.66 -8.28 -3.45
C ILE A 81 3.58 -8.31 -2.21
N LEU A 82 3.26 -7.52 -1.18
CA LEU A 82 3.99 -7.54 0.10
C LEU A 82 3.92 -8.92 0.78
N MET A 83 2.75 -9.57 0.80
CA MET A 83 2.61 -10.92 1.36
C MET A 83 3.37 -11.96 0.54
N TRP A 84 3.41 -11.81 -0.79
CA TRP A 84 4.21 -12.65 -1.66
C TRP A 84 5.71 -12.48 -1.39
N GLU A 85 6.20 -11.25 -1.24
CA GLU A 85 7.61 -10.97 -0.89
C GLU A 85 7.98 -11.61 0.45
N ILE A 86 7.15 -11.42 1.48
CA ILE A 86 7.38 -12.01 2.82
C ILE A 86 7.40 -13.54 2.76
N SER A 87 6.47 -14.16 2.04
CA SER A 87 6.35 -15.62 1.99
C SER A 87 7.39 -16.29 1.09
N SER A 88 7.82 -15.61 0.03
CA SER A 88 8.82 -16.12 -0.90
C SER A 88 10.26 -15.82 -0.45
N GLY A 89 10.47 -14.74 0.30
CA GLY A 89 11.79 -14.22 0.65
C GLY A 89 12.51 -13.52 -0.51
N TYR A 90 11.83 -13.29 -1.63
CA TYR A 90 12.38 -12.64 -2.81
C TYR A 90 11.77 -11.25 -3.00
N SER A 91 12.59 -10.30 -3.46
CA SER A 91 12.09 -9.00 -3.91
C SER A 91 11.13 -9.20 -5.08
N PRO A 92 9.96 -8.55 -5.09
CA PRO A 92 9.08 -8.54 -6.25
C PRO A 92 9.76 -7.74 -7.37
N PHE A 93 9.92 -8.40 -8.53
CA PHE A 93 10.42 -7.95 -9.83
C PHE A 93 11.53 -6.88 -9.84
#